data_AF-A0A1G7SG68-F1
#
_entry.id   AF-A0A1G7SG68-F1
#
_cell.length_a   1.000
_cell.length_b   1.000
_cell.length_c   1.000
_cell.angle_alpha   90.00
_cell.angle_beta   90.00
_cell.angle_gamma   90.00
#
_symmetry.space_group_name_H-M   'P 1'
#
loop_
_entity.id
_entity.type
_entity.pdbx_description
1 polymer ?
#
loop_
_entity_poly.entity_id
_entity_poly.type
_entity_poly.pdbx_seq_one_letter_code
_entity_poly.pdbx_strand_id
1 'polypeptide(L)'
;MSNAATQLATTPPPQVVQDRAGFGALRAELHARVADQDLAELWAELVPGERRTLLASAQLDTREVRTGIESMPKPDRDAIRAAIRRMSQYANRLRDRLEGGGPHQSQELAAHARQALEDGNTRAAMHWLAIIERGVA
;
A
#
# COMPACT_ATOMS: atom_id res chain seq x y z
N MET A 1 32.44 -7.53 -54.41
CA MET A 1 31.42 -6.68 -53.78
C MET A 1 31.41 -7.01 -52.29
N SER A 2 32.14 -6.22 -51.50
CA SER A 2 32.29 -6.42 -50.05
C SER A 2 31.32 -5.50 -49.32
N ASN A 3 30.38 -6.06 -48.54
CA ASN A 3 29.62 -5.29 -47.56
C ASN A 3 30.15 -5.60 -46.17
N ALA A 4 30.81 -4.61 -45.58
CA ALA A 4 31.33 -4.64 -44.23
C ALA A 4 30.17 -4.57 -43.22
N ALA A 5 30.03 -5.61 -42.40
CA ALA A 5 29.14 -5.58 -41.24
C ALA A 5 29.80 -4.74 -40.14
N THR A 6 29.28 -3.53 -39.91
CA THR A 6 29.63 -2.70 -38.76
C THR A 6 29.18 -3.41 -37.49
N GLN A 7 30.11 -4.04 -36.77
CA GLN A 7 29.85 -4.58 -35.45
C GLN A 7 29.79 -3.42 -34.45
N LEU A 8 28.64 -3.25 -33.79
CA LEU A 8 28.49 -2.34 -32.66
C LEU A 8 29.30 -2.89 -31.48
N ALA A 9 30.24 -2.09 -30.97
CA ALA A 9 31.04 -2.44 -29.81
C ALA A 9 30.15 -2.62 -28.57
N THR A 10 30.03 -3.86 -28.09
CA THR A 10 29.42 -4.14 -26.79
C THR A 10 30.31 -3.55 -25.70
N THR A 11 29.85 -2.49 -25.05
CA THR A 11 30.52 -1.93 -23.87
C THR A 11 30.44 -2.95 -22.74
N PRO A 12 31.58 -3.41 -22.17
CA PRO A 12 31.54 -4.32 -21.03
C PRO A 12 30.84 -3.63 -19.85
N PRO A 13 30.06 -4.37 -19.04
CA PRO A 13 29.42 -3.80 -17.86
C PRO A 13 30.49 -3.18 -16.94
N PRO A 14 30.18 -2.05 -16.27
CA PRO A 14 31.13 -1.41 -15.38
C PRO A 14 31.59 -2.42 -14.33
N GLN A 15 32.90 -2.65 -14.25
CA GLN A 15 33.47 -3.49 -13.22
C GLN A 15 33.11 -2.90 -11.86
N VAL A 16 32.42 -3.69 -11.04
CA VAL A 16 32.05 -3.31 -9.67
C VAL A 16 33.36 -3.01 -8.93
N VAL A 17 33.59 -1.73 -8.65
CA VAL A 17 34.76 -1.27 -7.91
C VAL A 17 34.76 -1.99 -6.57
N GLN A 18 35.75 -2.85 -6.34
CA GLN A 18 35.92 -3.51 -5.05
C GLN A 18 35.95 -2.46 -3.93
N ASP A 19 35.25 -2.79 -2.85
CA ASP A 19 34.97 -1.92 -1.70
C ASP A 19 36.24 -1.19 -1.22
N ARG A 20 36.46 0.02 -1.73
CA ARG A 20 37.64 0.82 -1.41
C ARG A 20 37.51 1.24 0.05
N ALA A 21 38.31 0.62 0.92
CA ALA A 21 38.44 0.92 2.34
C ALA A 21 37.29 0.46 3.28
N GLY A 22 36.57 -0.62 2.94
CA GLY A 22 35.63 -1.25 3.87
C GLY A 22 34.36 -0.43 4.15
N PHE A 23 34.07 0.56 3.31
CA PHE A 23 32.85 1.37 3.43
C PHE A 23 31.58 0.54 3.21
N GLY A 24 31.64 -0.48 2.37
CA GLY A 24 30.57 -1.47 2.19
C GLY A 24 30.32 -2.28 3.45
N ALA A 25 31.38 -2.71 4.14
CA ALA A 25 31.26 -3.39 5.43
C ALA A 25 30.67 -2.48 6.52
N LEU A 26 31.17 -1.25 6.65
CA LEU A 26 30.63 -0.25 7.59
C LEU A 26 29.17 0.11 7.27
N ARG A 27 28.84 0.27 5.99
CA ARG A 27 27.46 0.52 5.54
C ARG A 27 26.55 -0.66 5.88
N ALA A 28 26.99 -1.89 5.63
CA ALA A 28 26.24 -3.09 5.97
C ALA A 28 26.01 -3.21 7.48
N GLU A 29 27.02 -2.89 8.28
CA GLU A 29 26.93 -2.85 9.74
C GLU A 29 25.92 -1.79 10.21
N LEU A 30 26.02 -0.55 9.73
CA LEU A 30 25.09 0.53 10.07
C LEU A 30 23.66 0.18 9.65
N HIS A 31 23.46 -0.39 8.46
CA HIS A 31 22.17 -0.90 8.04
C HIS A 31 21.66 -2.02 8.94
N ALA A 32 22.53 -2.93 9.39
CA ALA A 32 22.15 -4.02 10.29
C ALA A 32 21.74 -3.52 11.68
N ARG A 33 22.38 -2.45 12.19
CA ARG A 33 22.04 -1.85 13.50
C ARG A 33 20.65 -1.20 13.52
N VAL A 34 20.23 -0.65 12.39
CA VAL A 34 18.93 0.03 12.26
C VAL A 34 17.88 -0.88 11.61
N ALA A 35 18.29 -2.04 11.08
CA ALA A 35 17.37 -3.01 10.51
C ALA A 35 16.35 -3.44 11.57
N ASP A 36 15.07 -3.38 11.21
CA ASP A 36 13.95 -3.84 12.04
C ASP A 36 13.62 -2.97 13.25
N GLN A 37 14.28 -1.83 13.44
CA GLN A 37 13.89 -0.87 14.48
C GLN A 37 12.48 -0.33 14.26
N ASP A 38 12.15 0.08 13.03
CA ASP A 38 10.82 0.53 12.63
C ASP A 38 9.74 -0.55 12.85
N LEU A 39 10.09 -1.81 12.56
CA LEU A 39 9.19 -2.94 12.75
C LEU A 39 9.00 -3.26 14.24
N ALA A 40 10.03 -3.10 15.07
CA ALA A 40 9.96 -3.27 16.52
C ALA A 40 9.14 -2.19 17.20
N GLU A 41 9.32 -0.93 16.82
CA GLU A 41 8.51 0.19 17.29
C GLU A 41 7.03 -0.06 16.97
N LEU A 42 6.70 -0.37 15.72
CA LEU A 42 5.34 -0.73 15.31
C LEU A 42 4.81 -1.93 16.11
N TRP A 43 5.59 -3.01 16.23
CA TRP A 43 5.17 -4.21 16.95
C TRP A 43 4.83 -3.93 18.41
N ALA A 44 5.60 -3.07 19.07
CA ALA A 44 5.39 -2.67 20.46
C ALA A 44 4.06 -1.92 20.64
N GLU A 45 3.65 -1.11 19.67
CA GLU A 45 2.41 -0.32 19.71
C GLU A 45 1.15 -1.17 19.48
N LEU A 46 1.27 -2.28 18.75
CA LEU A 46 0.13 -3.11 18.37
C LEU A 46 -0.43 -3.91 19.55
N VAL A 47 -1.76 -3.88 19.70
CA VAL A 47 -2.46 -4.72 20.69
C VAL A 47 -2.47 -6.19 20.23
N PRO A 48 -2.67 -7.18 21.14
CA PRO A 48 -2.60 -8.60 20.78
C PRO A 48 -3.54 -9.06 19.67
N GLY A 49 -4.69 -8.38 19.47
CA GLY A 49 -5.59 -8.64 18.37
C GLY A 49 -4.99 -8.27 17.01
N GLU A 50 -4.33 -7.12 16.93
CA GLU A 50 -3.69 -6.62 15.71
C GLU A 50 -2.46 -7.45 15.34
N ARG A 51 -1.67 -7.85 16.35
CA ARG A 51 -0.55 -8.78 16.15
C ARG A 51 -1.02 -10.10 15.57
N ARG A 52 -2.15 -10.66 16.05
CA ARG A 52 -2.73 -11.90 15.49
C ARG A 52 -3.10 -11.72 14.02
N THR A 53 -3.73 -10.61 13.68
CA THR A 53 -4.11 -10.28 12.29
C THR A 53 -2.89 -10.16 11.39
N LEU A 54 -1.81 -9.52 11.85
CA LEU A 54 -0.57 -9.41 11.10
C LEU A 54 0.11 -10.77 10.89
N LEU A 55 0.24 -11.57 11.95
CA LEU A 55 0.81 -12.93 11.83
C LEU A 55 0.02 -13.78 10.84
N ALA A 56 -1.32 -13.76 10.92
CA ALA A 56 -2.17 -14.46 9.97
C ALA A 56 -1.97 -13.94 8.53
N SER A 57 -1.85 -12.63 8.34
CA SER A 57 -1.62 -12.00 7.03
C SER A 57 -0.23 -12.30 6.46
N ALA A 58 0.73 -12.58 7.34
CA ALA A 58 2.08 -13.05 7.02
C ALA A 58 2.17 -14.58 6.85
N GLN A 59 1.06 -15.31 7.05
CA GLN A 59 1.00 -16.78 7.03
C GLN A 59 1.88 -17.45 8.11
N LEU A 60 1.98 -16.81 9.28
CA LEU A 60 2.73 -17.28 10.45
C LEU A 60 1.79 -17.80 11.54
N ASP A 61 2.33 -18.54 12.52
CA ASP A 61 1.53 -19.05 13.64
C ASP A 61 1.07 -17.89 14.55
N THR A 62 -0.24 -17.69 14.61
CA THR A 62 -0.88 -16.67 15.46
C THR A 62 -0.66 -16.86 16.96
N ARG A 63 -0.20 -18.04 17.41
CA ARG A 63 0.17 -18.31 18.80
C ARG A 63 1.40 -17.52 19.24
N GLU A 64 2.23 -17.08 18.30
CA GLU A 64 3.44 -16.29 18.56
C GLU A 64 3.17 -14.81 18.85
N VAL A 65 1.92 -14.41 19.13
CA VAL A 65 1.57 -13.01 19.37
C VAL A 65 2.29 -12.35 20.55
N ARG A 66 2.75 -13.16 21.50
CA ARG A 66 3.51 -12.70 22.67
C ARG A 66 5.01 -12.65 22.42
N THR A 67 5.48 -13.23 21.32
CA THR A 67 6.88 -13.24 20.92
C THR A 67 7.29 -11.81 20.54
N GLY A 68 8.43 -11.34 21.05
CA GLY A 68 9.01 -10.06 20.64
C GLY A 68 9.50 -10.16 19.20
N ILE A 69 9.31 -9.12 18.39
CA ILE A 69 9.62 -9.20 16.96
C ILE A 69 11.12 -9.48 16.74
N GLU A 70 11.98 -8.94 17.60
CA GLU A 70 13.43 -9.11 17.59
C GLU A 70 13.86 -10.56 17.80
N SER A 71 13.02 -11.37 18.46
CA SER A 71 13.26 -12.80 18.67
C SER A 71 12.78 -13.69 17.53
N MET A 72 12.00 -13.14 16.59
CA MET A 72 11.54 -13.89 15.42
C MET A 72 12.67 -14.04 14.38
N PRO A 73 12.74 -15.17 13.66
CA PRO A 73 13.64 -15.34 12.53
C PRO A 73 13.50 -14.23 11.50
N LYS A 74 14.61 -13.86 10.85
CA LYS A 74 14.60 -12.82 9.80
C LYS A 74 13.56 -13.07 8.69
N PRO A 75 13.38 -14.30 8.17
CA PRO A 75 12.35 -14.57 7.17
C PRO A 75 10.93 -14.22 7.63
N ASP A 76 10.63 -14.41 8.91
CA ASP A 76 9.32 -14.13 9.48
C ASP A 76 9.09 -12.64 9.61
N ARG A 77 10.12 -11.89 10.03
CA ARG A 77 10.08 -10.42 10.06
C ARG A 77 9.90 -9.84 8.64
N ASP A 78 10.58 -10.40 7.66
CA ASP A 78 10.43 -10.04 6.26
C ASP A 78 9.01 -10.35 5.74
N ALA A 79 8.42 -11.49 6.13
CA ALA A 79 7.05 -11.86 5.82
C ALA A 79 6.03 -10.87 6.43
N ILE A 80 6.25 -10.44 7.67
CA ILE A 80 5.43 -9.43 8.35
C ILE A 80 5.53 -8.09 7.63
N ARG A 81 6.74 -7.63 7.26
CA ARG A 81 6.91 -6.41 6.44
C ARG A 81 6.17 -6.51 5.11
N ALA A 82 6.24 -7.66 4.44
CA ALA A 82 5.53 -7.88 3.19
C ALA A 82 4.00 -7.83 3.39
N ALA A 83 3.49 -8.40 4.48
CA ALA A 83 2.08 -8.34 4.83
C ALA A 83 1.61 -6.90 5.06
N ILE A 84 2.35 -6.11 5.85
CA ILE A 84 2.07 -4.69 6.09
C ILE A 84 1.99 -3.93 4.77
N ARG A 85 2.99 -4.09 3.88
CA ARG A 85 2.99 -3.43 2.56
C ARG A 85 1.76 -3.80 1.73
N ARG A 86 1.36 -5.08 1.69
CA ARG A 86 0.15 -5.51 0.98
C ARG A 86 -1.11 -4.87 1.57
N MET A 87 -1.23 -4.86 2.90
CA MET A 87 -2.37 -4.25 3.58
C MET A 87 -2.47 -2.74 3.31
N SER A 88 -1.36 -2.01 3.36
CA SER A 88 -1.32 -0.59 2.98
C SER A 88 -1.71 -0.36 1.53
N GLN A 89 -1.26 -1.21 0.59
CA GLN A 89 -1.68 -1.15 -0.81
C GLN A 89 -3.17 -1.44 -0.99
N TYR A 90 -3.75 -2.39 -0.23
CA TYR A 90 -5.19 -2.63 -0.25
C TYR A 90 -5.96 -1.42 0.30
N ALA A 91 -5.51 -0.82 1.40
CA ALA A 91 -6.13 0.36 1.99
C ALA A 91 -6.09 1.56 1.04
N ASN A 92 -4.95 1.82 0.39
CA ASN A 92 -4.82 2.89 -0.59
C ASN A 92 -5.72 2.64 -1.80
N ARG A 93 -5.72 1.43 -2.37
CA ARG A 93 -6.63 1.11 -3.50
C ARG A 93 -8.10 1.22 -3.11
N LEU A 94 -8.45 0.88 -1.87
CA LEU A 94 -9.82 1.07 -1.38
C LEU A 94 -10.15 2.56 -1.30
N ARG A 95 -9.26 3.38 -0.72
CA ARG A 95 -9.42 4.83 -0.68
C ARG A 95 -9.55 5.42 -2.09
N ASP A 96 -8.66 5.07 -3.00
CA ASP A 96 -8.68 5.54 -4.39
C ASP A 96 -9.97 5.15 -5.11
N ARG A 97 -10.58 3.99 -4.79
CA ARG A 97 -11.88 3.61 -5.36
C ARG A 97 -13.04 4.40 -4.75
N LEU A 98 -12.97 4.67 -3.44
CA LEU A 98 -13.98 5.46 -2.74
C LEU A 98 -13.92 6.94 -3.13
N GLU A 99 -12.73 7.46 -3.42
CA GLU A 99 -12.49 8.87 -3.80
C GLU A 99 -12.47 9.08 -5.32
N GLY A 100 -12.01 8.09 -6.09
CA GLY A 100 -11.84 8.14 -7.55
C GLY A 100 -13.00 7.55 -8.34
N GLY A 101 -13.97 6.92 -7.68
CA GLY A 101 -15.32 6.89 -8.23
C GLY A 101 -15.84 8.31 -8.21
N GLY A 102 -16.09 8.91 -9.37
CA GLY A 102 -16.78 10.20 -9.47
C GLY A 102 -18.04 10.23 -8.59
N PRO A 103 -18.61 11.42 -8.30
CA PRO A 103 -19.68 11.57 -7.32
C PRO A 103 -20.68 10.42 -7.47
N HIS A 104 -20.87 9.64 -6.39
CA HIS A 104 -21.80 8.51 -6.43
C HIS A 104 -23.11 8.98 -7.08
N GLN A 105 -23.76 8.12 -7.88
CA GLN A 105 -25.00 8.51 -8.57
C GLN A 105 -26.03 9.15 -7.62
N SER A 106 -26.05 8.73 -6.34
CA SER A 106 -26.82 9.35 -5.27
C SER A 106 -26.43 10.81 -4.97
N GLN A 107 -25.15 11.17 -5.02
CA GLN A 107 -24.64 12.55 -4.87
C GLN A 107 -25.02 13.43 -6.06
N GLU A 108 -24.98 12.91 -7.29
CA GLU A 108 -25.43 13.65 -8.49
C GLU A 108 -26.95 13.89 -8.44
N LEU A 109 -27.73 12.87 -8.09
CA LEU A 109 -29.18 12.99 -7.90
C LEU A 109 -29.52 13.97 -6.77
N ALA A 110 -28.74 13.99 -5.68
CA ALA A 110 -28.90 14.96 -4.60
C ALA A 110 -28.51 16.38 -5.02
N ALA A 111 -27.53 16.54 -5.93
CA ALA A 111 -27.21 17.84 -6.53
C ALA A 111 -28.36 18.34 -7.42
N HIS A 112 -28.96 17.48 -8.25
CA HIS A 112 -30.13 17.83 -9.05
C HIS A 112 -31.37 18.17 -8.20
N ALA A 113 -31.59 17.46 -7.09
CA ALA A 113 -32.65 17.79 -6.15
C ALA A 113 -32.46 19.18 -5.52
N ARG A 114 -31.22 19.52 -5.10
CA ARG A 114 -30.88 20.83 -4.54
C ARG A 114 -31.05 21.96 -5.55
N GLN A 115 -30.55 21.78 -6.77
CA GLN A 115 -30.72 22.76 -7.85
C GLN A 115 -32.21 23.01 -8.15
N ALA A 116 -33.02 21.93 -8.22
CA ALA A 116 -34.46 22.07 -8.45
C ALA A 116 -35.19 22.81 -7.31
N LEU A 117 -34.70 22.72 -6.07
CA LEU A 117 -35.23 23.51 -4.95
C LEU A 117 -34.84 24.99 -5.07
N GLU A 118 -33.60 25.29 -5.46
CA GLU A 118 -33.12 26.66 -5.71
C GLU A 118 -33.89 27.33 -6.85
N ASP A 119 -34.23 26.57 -7.90
CA ASP A 119 -35.04 27.03 -9.03
C ASP A 119 -36.55 27.13 -8.70
N GLY A 120 -36.96 26.83 -7.46
CA GLY A 120 -38.35 26.83 -7.01
C GLY A 120 -39.20 25.69 -7.58
N ASN A 121 -38.59 24.74 -8.28
CA ASN A 121 -39.26 23.59 -8.90
C ASN A 121 -39.36 22.41 -7.92
N THR A 122 -40.29 22.53 -6.98
CA THR A 122 -40.52 21.52 -5.93
C THR A 122 -40.90 20.16 -6.50
N ARG A 123 -41.56 20.10 -7.67
CA ARG A 123 -41.94 18.84 -8.32
C ARG A 123 -40.72 18.06 -8.81
N ALA A 124 -39.78 18.75 -9.46
CA ALA A 124 -38.54 18.13 -9.91
C ALA A 124 -37.66 17.70 -8.72
N ALA A 125 -37.60 18.51 -7.65
CA ALA A 125 -36.89 18.15 -6.43
C ALA A 125 -37.42 16.86 -5.80
N MET A 126 -38.75 16.74 -5.65
CA MET A 126 -39.40 15.54 -5.11
C MET A 126 -39.20 14.31 -6.01
N HIS A 127 -39.15 14.50 -7.33
CA HIS A 127 -38.86 13.41 -8.27
C HIS A 127 -37.46 12.83 -8.03
N TRP A 128 -36.44 13.68 -7.90
CA TRP A 128 -35.08 13.24 -7.62
C TRP A 128 -34.95 12.58 -6.24
N LEU A 129 -35.63 13.12 -5.21
CA LEU A 129 -35.65 12.51 -3.87
C LEU A 129 -36.32 11.13 -3.88
N ALA A 130 -37.42 10.95 -4.61
CA ALA A 130 -38.10 9.66 -4.72
C ALA A 130 -37.24 8.59 -5.43
N ILE A 131 -36.36 9.00 -6.36
CA ILE A 131 -35.39 8.10 -7.00
C ILE A 131 -34.32 7.67 -6.00
N ILE A 132 -33.83 8.59 -5.17
CA ILE A 132 -32.86 8.29 -4.11
C ILE A 132 -33.45 7.34 -3.07
N GLU A 133 -34.69 7.59 -2.62
CA GLU A 133 -35.39 6.77 -1.61
C GLU A 133 -35.70 5.35 -2.09
N ARG A 134 -35.91 5.15 -3.40
CA ARG A 134 -36.13 3.83 -4.00
C ARG A 134 -34.86 2.99 -4.10
N GLY A 135 -33.69 3.55 -3.79
CA GLY A 135 -32.42 2.84 -3.80
C GLY A 135 -31.94 2.59 -5.22
N VAL A 136 -31.20 3.56 -5.77
CA VAL A 136 -30.36 3.30 -6.94
C VAL A 136 -29.15 2.49 -6.45
N ALA A 137 -29.11 1.21 -6.87
CA ALA A 137 -28.04 0.25 -6.60
C ALA A 137 -26.78 0.54 -7.44
#